data_AF-A0AAU7UAV1-F1
#
_entry.id   AF-A0AAU7UAV1-F1
#
_cell.length_a   1.000
_cell.length_b   1.000
_cell.length_c   1.000
_cell.angle_alpha   90.00
_cell.angle_beta   90.00
_cell.angle_gamma   90.00
#
_symmetry.space_group_name_H-M   'P 1'
#
loop_
_entity.id
_entity.type
_entity.pdbx_description
1 polymer ?
#
loop_
_entity_poly.entity_id
_entity_poly.type
_entity_poly.pdbx_seq_one_letter_code
_entity_poly.pdbx_strand_id
1 'polypeptide(L)'
;MTVIIPSELDYQRYLLLESLQFPGTVAIPQVQATPEGQLHSFQFGNGYGALVLRAAGQPLDRAFEICLMDHTLHAPQPCYDLPLCPGVQSGLSHGQVSALLSCAERLPEHPRLAQHNARLLDEVF
;
A
#
# COMPACT_ATOMS: atom_id res chain seq x y z
N MET A 1 -2.65 -9.36 -43.52
CA MET A 1 -3.06 -8.81 -42.21
C MET A 1 -2.38 -9.67 -41.16
N THR A 2 -1.22 -9.24 -40.65
CA THR A 2 -0.40 -10.06 -39.75
C THR A 2 -0.95 -9.89 -38.34
N VAL A 3 -1.58 -10.92 -37.80
CA VAL A 3 -1.99 -10.96 -36.39
C VAL A 3 -0.71 -11.16 -35.59
N ILE A 4 -0.26 -10.13 -34.88
CA ILE A 4 0.84 -10.23 -33.93
C ILE A 4 0.27 -11.00 -32.72
N ILE A 5 0.60 -12.28 -32.63
CA ILE A 5 0.31 -13.09 -31.45
C ILE A 5 1.40 -12.71 -30.44
N PRO A 6 1.08 -12.10 -29.27
CA PRO A 6 2.09 -11.82 -28.27
C PRO A 6 2.73 -13.14 -27.83
N SER A 7 4.04 -13.18 -27.91
CA SER A 7 4.91 -14.31 -27.57
C SER A 7 4.64 -14.77 -26.12
N GLU A 8 4.67 -16.09 -25.86
CA GLU A 8 4.56 -16.64 -24.50
C GLU A 8 5.60 -16.05 -23.52
N LEU A 9 6.73 -15.54 -24.04
CA LEU A 9 7.75 -14.77 -23.31
C LEU A 9 7.21 -13.46 -22.71
N ASP A 10 6.28 -12.79 -23.39
CA ASP A 10 5.63 -11.60 -22.84
C ASP A 10 4.68 -12.00 -21.71
N TYR A 11 3.93 -13.09 -21.89
CA TYR A 11 3.08 -13.67 -20.84
C TYR A 11 3.87 -14.08 -19.59
N GLN A 12 5.07 -14.65 -19.75
CA GLN A 12 5.94 -14.99 -18.62
C GLN A 12 6.48 -13.75 -17.88
N ARG A 13 6.72 -12.64 -18.57
CA ARG A 13 7.03 -11.35 -17.94
C ARG A 13 5.83 -10.74 -17.20
N TYR A 14 4.61 -10.99 -17.67
CA TYR A 14 3.37 -10.62 -16.97
C TYR A 14 3.02 -11.58 -15.80
N LEU A 15 3.45 -12.84 -15.86
CA LEU A 15 3.16 -13.89 -14.87
C LEU A 15 4.19 -14.00 -13.73
N LEU A 16 5.42 -13.48 -13.91
CA LEU A 16 6.34 -13.21 -12.81
C LEU A 16 5.99 -11.90 -12.08
N LEU A 17 4.70 -11.73 -11.76
CA LEU A 17 4.32 -11.09 -10.51
C LEU A 17 4.84 -12.00 -9.40
N GLU A 18 6.15 -11.92 -9.11
CA GLU A 18 6.63 -12.27 -7.78
C GLU A 18 5.72 -11.50 -6.83
N SER A 19 4.81 -12.20 -6.14
CA SER A 19 3.92 -11.57 -5.19
C SER A 19 4.84 -10.97 -4.14
N LEU A 20 5.08 -9.67 -4.24
CA LEU A 20 6.03 -9.00 -3.38
C LEU A 20 5.40 -8.98 -1.99
N GLN A 21 5.87 -9.89 -1.13
CA GLN A 21 5.38 -10.01 0.23
C GLN A 21 6.11 -9.00 1.10
N PHE A 22 5.40 -8.38 2.05
CA PHE A 22 5.99 -7.49 3.04
C PHE A 22 5.89 -8.17 4.42
N PRO A 23 6.97 -8.83 4.89
CA PRO A 23 6.95 -9.53 6.16
C PRO A 23 6.53 -8.61 7.31
N GLY A 24 5.70 -9.13 8.21
CA GLY A 24 5.22 -8.38 9.38
C GLY A 24 4.06 -7.42 9.10
N THR A 25 3.52 -7.42 7.88
CA THR A 25 2.24 -6.80 7.53
C THR A 25 1.21 -7.90 7.28
N VAL A 26 0.05 -7.82 7.94
CA VAL A 26 -1.03 -8.81 7.80
C VAL A 26 -1.97 -8.43 6.66
N ALA A 27 -2.19 -7.13 6.45
CA ALA A 27 -3.01 -6.61 5.36
C ALA A 27 -2.52 -7.10 3.98
N ILE A 28 -3.44 -7.65 3.20
CA ILE A 28 -3.20 -8.08 1.83
C ILE A 28 -3.39 -6.88 0.90
N PRO A 29 -2.37 -6.48 0.12
CA PRO A 29 -2.50 -5.33 -0.75
C PRO A 29 -3.35 -5.64 -1.98
N GLN A 30 -4.11 -4.65 -2.43
CA GLN A 30 -4.58 -4.63 -3.82
C GLN A 30 -3.41 -4.21 -4.71
N VAL A 31 -3.14 -4.96 -5.78
CA VAL A 31 -2.02 -4.70 -6.69
C VAL A 31 -2.54 -4.19 -8.03
N GLN A 32 -1.96 -3.10 -8.51
CA GLN A 32 -2.26 -2.50 -9.80
C GLN A 32 -0.97 -2.25 -10.59
N ALA A 33 -0.96 -2.65 -11.86
CA ALA A 33 0.12 -2.29 -12.78
C ALA A 33 -0.05 -0.83 -13.23
N THR A 34 1.04 -0.08 -13.26
CA THR A 34 1.12 1.32 -13.67
C THR A 34 2.28 1.49 -14.68
N PRO A 35 2.29 2.54 -15.51
CA PRO A 35 3.44 2.84 -16.38
C PRO A 35 4.76 2.95 -15.62
N GLU A 36 4.71 3.39 -14.37
CA GLU A 36 5.87 3.62 -13.50
C GLU A 36 6.34 2.33 -12.78
N GLY A 37 5.49 1.31 -12.69
CA GLY A 37 5.80 0.04 -12.04
C GLY A 37 4.57 -0.64 -11.42
N GLN A 38 4.72 -1.17 -10.20
CA GLN A 38 3.64 -1.87 -9.50
C GLN A 38 3.20 -1.06 -8.28
N LEU A 39 1.92 -0.70 -8.23
CA LEU A 39 1.30 -0.03 -7.09
C LEU A 39 0.64 -1.07 -6.19
N HIS A 40 0.97 -1.04 -4.91
CA HIS A 40 0.40 -1.87 -3.87
C HIS A 40 -0.37 -0.97 -2.89
N SER A 41 -1.68 -1.17 -2.79
CA SER A 41 -2.57 -0.41 -1.92
C SER A 41 -2.96 -1.26 -0.71
N PHE A 42 -2.56 -0.83 0.47
CA PHE A 42 -2.85 -1.46 1.75
C PHE A 42 -3.95 -0.69 2.46
N GLN A 43 -4.90 -1.43 3.05
CA GLN A 43 -5.90 -0.89 3.96
C GLN A 43 -5.80 -1.65 5.28
N PHE A 44 -5.60 -0.92 6.37
CA PHE A 44 -5.46 -1.50 7.71
C PHE A 44 -6.76 -1.37 8.50
N GLY A 45 -6.98 -2.27 9.44
CA GLY A 45 -8.18 -2.28 10.29
C GLY A 45 -8.27 -1.09 11.26
N ASN A 46 -7.18 -0.35 11.45
CA ASN A 46 -7.12 0.82 12.33
C ASN A 46 -7.59 2.13 11.66
N GLY A 47 -8.10 2.08 10.41
CA GLY A 47 -8.57 3.24 9.66
C GLY A 47 -7.50 3.97 8.85
N TYR A 48 -6.25 3.52 8.94
CA TYR A 48 -5.16 3.98 8.06
C TYR A 48 -4.93 2.99 6.90
N GLY A 49 -4.09 3.39 5.96
CA GLY A 49 -3.61 2.56 4.86
C GLY A 49 -2.25 3.04 4.38
N ALA A 50 -1.77 2.42 3.31
CA ALA A 50 -0.53 2.83 2.66
C ALA A 50 -0.59 2.55 1.15
N LEU A 51 0.01 3.44 0.38
CA LEU A 51 0.32 3.22 -1.03
C LEU A 51 1.81 2.96 -1.14
N VAL A 52 2.19 1.86 -1.78
CA VAL A 52 3.58 1.52 -2.06
C VAL A 52 3.76 1.36 -3.56
N LEU A 53 4.63 2.16 -4.16
CA LEU A 53 5.02 2.01 -5.55
C LEU A 53 6.37 1.29 -5.61
N ARG A 54 6.44 0.19 -6.36
CA ARG A 54 7.69 -0.44 -6.78
C ARG A 54 8.02 0.02 -8.19
N ALA A 55 9.03 0.88 -8.34
CA ALA A 55 9.49 1.38 -9.62
C ALA A 55 10.04 0.25 -10.51
N ALA A 56 9.64 0.24 -11.78
CA ALA A 56 10.14 -0.72 -12.75
C ALA A 56 11.63 -0.49 -13.06
N GLY A 57 12.40 -1.58 -13.19
CA GLY A 57 13.82 -1.52 -13.59
C GLY A 57 14.79 -0.96 -12.53
N GLN A 58 14.32 -0.67 -11.32
CA GLN A 58 15.17 -0.26 -10.19
C GLN A 58 15.56 -1.47 -9.31
N PRO A 59 16.75 -1.44 -8.68
CA PRO A 59 17.15 -2.48 -7.73
C PRO A 59 16.35 -2.38 -6.43
N LEU A 60 16.05 -3.54 -5.81
CA LEU A 60 15.15 -3.68 -4.65
C LEU A 60 15.56 -2.89 -3.40
N ASP A 61 16.81 -2.47 -3.31
CA ASP A 61 17.37 -1.67 -2.22
C ASP A 61 16.96 -0.19 -2.26
N ARG A 62 16.41 0.29 -3.39
CA ARG A 62 15.93 1.67 -3.56
C ARG A 62 14.74 1.82 -4.52
N ALA A 63 14.08 0.72 -4.87
CA ALA A 63 13.01 0.70 -5.86
C ALA A 63 11.66 1.22 -5.35
N PHE A 64 11.55 1.54 -4.06
CA PHE A 64 10.24 1.76 -3.45
C PHE A 64 9.96 3.21 -3.07
N GLU A 65 8.69 3.57 -3.23
CA GLU A 65 8.09 4.76 -2.66
C GLU A 65 6.90 4.37 -1.78
N ILE A 66 6.67 5.09 -0.70
CA ILE A 66 5.53 4.88 0.20
C ILE A 66 4.87 6.19 0.60
N CYS A 67 3.55 6.17 0.68
CA CYS A 67 2.71 7.22 1.25
C CYS A 67 1.70 6.59 2.21
N LEU A 68 1.52 7.17 3.40
CA LEU A 68 0.45 6.75 4.31
C LEU A 68 -0.86 7.41 3.93
N MET A 69 -1.96 6.68 4.10
CA MET A 69 -3.30 7.11 3.72
C MET A 69 -4.24 7.09 4.92
N ASP A 70 -5.14 8.06 5.01
CA ASP A 70 -6.35 8.06 5.84
C ASP A 70 -7.48 7.43 5.02
N HIS A 71 -8.03 6.31 5.51
CA HIS A 71 -9.16 5.58 4.91
C HIS A 71 -10.48 5.81 5.64
N THR A 72 -10.54 6.75 6.59
CA THR A 72 -11.77 7.07 7.35
C THR A 72 -12.73 7.98 6.57
N LEU A 73 -12.31 8.50 5.43
CA LEU A 73 -13.13 9.29 4.51
C LEU A 73 -13.54 8.45 3.29
N HIS A 74 -14.61 8.87 2.61
CA HIS A 74 -15.10 8.19 1.39
C HIS A 74 -14.03 8.09 0.29
N ALA A 75 -13.16 9.11 0.17
CA ALA A 75 -12.00 9.06 -0.69
C ALA A 75 -10.74 9.01 0.19
N PRO A 76 -9.88 7.98 0.06
CA PRO A 76 -8.63 7.92 0.80
C PRO A 76 -7.75 9.14 0.49
N GLN A 77 -7.16 9.72 1.54
CA GLN A 77 -6.30 10.90 1.40
C GLN A 77 -4.93 10.65 2.02
N PRO A 78 -3.86 11.26 1.52
CA PRO A 78 -2.57 11.20 2.19
C PRO A 78 -2.63 11.68 3.65
N CYS A 79 -2.00 10.94 4.55
CA CYS A 79 -1.92 11.29 5.96
C CYS A 79 -0.50 11.78 6.28
N TYR A 80 -0.33 13.09 6.46
CA TYR A 80 0.96 13.74 6.72
C TYR A 80 1.18 14.11 8.19
N ASP A 81 0.13 13.98 9.01
CA ASP A 81 0.18 14.34 10.43
C ASP A 81 0.85 13.26 11.29
N LEU A 82 1.19 12.10 10.69
CA LEU A 82 1.86 11.00 11.36
C LEU A 82 3.39 11.16 11.28
N PRO A 83 4.11 11.02 12.42
CA PRO A 83 5.57 11.15 12.44
C PRO A 83 6.28 10.03 11.65
N LEU A 84 5.57 8.95 11.32
CA LEU A 84 6.09 7.81 10.56
C LEU A 84 6.31 8.15 9.08
N CYS A 85 5.52 9.09 8.53
CA CYS A 85 5.53 9.42 7.11
C CYS A 85 5.00 10.85 6.88
N PRO A 86 5.84 11.89 7.02
CA PRO A 86 5.41 13.28 6.87
C PRO A 86 5.11 13.68 5.41
N GLY A 87 5.26 12.75 4.46
CA GLY A 87 5.17 12.98 3.03
C GLY A 87 5.41 11.68 2.26
N VAL A 88 5.47 11.75 0.94
CA VAL A 88 5.90 10.61 0.13
C VAL A 88 7.39 10.37 0.38
N GLN A 89 7.74 9.16 0.82
CA GLN A 89 9.13 8.74 0.99
C GLN A 89 9.55 7.88 -0.19
N SER A 90 10.67 8.19 -0.83
CA SER A 90 11.18 7.50 -2.02
C SER A 90 12.58 6.95 -1.80
N GLY A 91 13.02 6.09 -2.73
CA GLY A 91 14.35 5.47 -2.66
C GLY A 91 14.50 4.45 -1.53
N LEU A 92 13.39 3.89 -1.07
CA LEU A 92 13.37 2.93 0.03
C LEU A 92 13.72 1.52 -0.46
N SER A 93 14.37 0.77 0.42
CA SER A 93 14.53 -0.67 0.28
C SER A 93 13.25 -1.41 0.65
N HIS A 94 13.10 -2.63 0.13
CA HIS A 94 12.01 -3.53 0.50
C HIS A 94 11.86 -3.70 2.02
N GLY A 95 12.97 -3.91 2.74
CA GLY A 95 12.95 -4.06 4.20
C GLY A 95 12.51 -2.80 4.95
N GLN A 96 12.90 -1.61 4.48
CA GLN A 96 12.43 -0.35 5.06
C GLN A 96 10.93 -0.17 4.87
N VAL A 97 10.41 -0.49 3.69
CA VAL A 97 8.97 -0.45 3.42
C VAL A 97 8.22 -1.44 4.30
N SER A 98 8.69 -2.70 4.43
CA SER A 98 8.08 -3.68 5.32
C SER A 98 8.00 -3.20 6.77
N ALA A 99 9.06 -2.57 7.27
CA ALA A 99 9.09 -2.00 8.61
C ALA A 99 8.08 -0.85 8.77
N LEU A 100 7.99 0.05 7.79
CA LEU A 100 7.05 1.16 7.79
C LEU A 100 5.59 0.67 7.74
N LEU A 101 5.28 -0.30 6.88
CA LEU A 101 3.94 -0.91 6.80
C LEU A 101 3.55 -1.57 8.13
N SER A 102 4.46 -2.35 8.73
CA SER A 102 4.21 -2.99 10.03
C SER A 102 4.03 -1.96 11.15
N CYS A 103 4.73 -0.84 11.11
CA CYS A 103 4.52 0.26 12.06
C CYS A 103 3.17 0.94 11.83
N ALA A 104 2.78 1.19 10.58
CA ALA A 104 1.51 1.82 10.24
C ALA A 104 0.30 0.96 10.63
N GLU A 105 0.37 -0.35 10.42
CA GLU A 105 -0.68 -1.30 10.80
C GLU A 105 -0.86 -1.40 12.33
N ARG A 106 0.21 -1.13 13.10
CA ARG A 106 0.20 -1.13 14.58
C ARG A 106 -0.11 0.23 15.20
N LEU A 107 -0.37 1.26 14.40
CA LEU A 107 -0.81 2.55 14.95
C LEU A 107 -2.14 2.37 15.71
N PRO A 108 -2.38 3.20 16.73
CA PRO A 108 -3.68 3.29 17.37
C PRO A 108 -4.78 3.53 16.33
N GLU A 109 -6.01 3.13 16.68
CA GLU A 109 -7.17 3.39 15.84
C GLU A 109 -7.30 4.88 15.48
N HIS A 110 -7.63 5.16 14.22
CA HIS A 110 -7.83 6.50 13.74
C HIS A 110 -8.93 7.21 14.56
N PRO A 111 -8.71 8.45 15.04
CA PRO A 111 -9.66 9.12 15.93
C PRO A 111 -11.10 9.20 15.41
N ARG A 112 -11.27 9.43 14.10
CA ARG A 112 -12.61 9.44 13.46
C ARG A 112 -13.28 8.06 13.48
N LEU A 113 -12.52 6.98 13.31
CA LEU A 113 -13.03 5.62 13.35
C LEU A 113 -13.45 5.26 14.78
N ALA A 114 -12.59 5.55 15.76
CA ALA A 114 -12.91 5.37 17.18
C ALA A 114 -14.18 6.12 17.61
N GLN A 115 -14.34 7.38 17.16
CA GLN A 115 -15.55 8.18 17.43
C GLN A 115 -16.81 7.58 16.79
N HIS A 116 -16.70 7.06 15.56
CA HIS A 116 -17.83 6.44 14.88
C HIS A 116 -18.25 5.14 15.59
N ASN A 117 -17.27 4.30 15.95
CA ASN A 117 -17.51 3.05 16.67
C ASN A 117 -18.13 3.29 18.05
N ALA A 118 -17.67 4.31 18.78
CA ALA A 118 -18.27 4.70 20.06
C ALA A 118 -19.75 5.11 19.91
N ARG A 119 -20.10 5.87 18.88
CA ARG A 119 -21.49 6.27 18.62
C ARG A 119 -22.39 5.10 18.29
N LEU A 120 -21.89 4.13 17.51
CA LEU A 120 -22.65 2.91 17.20
C LEU A 120 -22.94 2.07 18.45
N LEU A 121 -22.03 2.04 19.41
CA LEU A 121 -22.25 1.36 20.69
C LEU A 121 -23.29 2.07 21.56
N ASP A 122 -23.34 3.41 21.50
CA ASP A 122 -24.37 4.21 22.18
C ASP A 122 -25.76 4.09 21.53
N GLU A 123 -25.84 3.71 20.25
CA GLU A 123 -27.09 3.52 19.49
C GLU A 123 -27.71 2.11 19.67
N VAL A 124 -27.08 1.22 20.44
CA VAL A 124 -27.68 -0.08 20.81
C VAL A 124 -28.71 0.16 21.91
N PHE A 125 -29.97 0.40 21.50
CA PHE A 125 -31.16 0.47 22.34
C PHE A 125 -31.91 -0.86 22.37
#